data_AF-A0A976SKW9-F1
#
_entry.id   AF-A0A976SKW9-F1
#
_cell.length_a   1.000
_cell.length_b   1.000
_cell.length_c   1.000
_cell.angle_alpha   90.00
_cell.angle_beta   90.00
_cell.angle_gamma   90.00
#
_symmetry.space_group_name_H-M   'P 1'
#
loop_
_entity.id
_entity.type
_entity.pdbx_description
1 polymer ?
#
loop_
_entity_poly.entity_id
_entity_poly.type
_entity_poly.pdbx_seq_one_letter_code
_entity_poly.pdbx_strand_id
1 'polypeptide(L)'
;MANPSQYLKVDHFFKKDHPKRDLSIKILYIKSSFALLIGLILGIFKVSGAIGFMVFFSIQYLIGRIYCSQFNVPDYMLDKFEIFTEQIVPSFGLFLVFWTVAYTLSYPSD
;
A
#
# COMPACT_ATOMS: atom_id res chain seq x y z
N MET A 1 42.95 11.28 1.34
CA MET A 1 42.61 11.00 2.74
C MET A 1 41.19 11.49 2.97
N ALA A 2 40.21 10.60 3.06
CA ALA A 2 38.79 10.98 3.23
C ALA A 2 38.56 11.52 4.65
N ASN A 3 37.79 12.62 4.76
CA ASN A 3 37.54 13.32 6.01
C ASN A 3 36.58 12.51 6.90
N PRO A 4 36.97 12.12 8.14
CA PRO A 4 36.16 11.26 9.01
C PRO A 4 34.81 11.88 9.41
N SER A 5 34.60 13.19 9.24
CA SER A 5 33.32 13.85 9.51
C SER A 5 32.22 13.54 8.49
N GLN A 6 32.57 13.09 7.28
CA GLN A 6 31.58 12.72 6.26
C GLN A 6 30.89 11.39 6.60
N TYR A 7 31.63 10.40 7.12
CA TYR A 7 31.06 9.09 7.49
C TYR A 7 30.01 9.22 8.60
N LEU A 8 30.33 9.98 9.66
CA LEU A 8 29.42 10.24 10.79
C LEU A 8 28.07 10.88 10.37
N LYS A 9 28.07 11.67 9.29
CA LYS A 9 26.86 12.33 8.77
C LYS A 9 26.01 11.39 7.91
N VAL A 10 26.65 10.48 7.17
CA VAL A 10 25.96 9.45 6.38
C VAL A 10 25.32 8.44 7.32
N ASP A 11 25.99 8.03 8.38
CA ASP A 11 25.46 7.05 9.34
C ASP A 11 24.25 7.59 10.12
N HIS A 12 24.24 8.91 10.39
CA HIS A 12 23.08 9.58 10.99
C HIS A 12 21.91 9.76 9.99
N PHE A 13 22.19 9.88 8.69
CA PHE A 13 21.17 9.91 7.62
C PHE A 13 20.60 8.51 7.33
N PHE A 14 21.44 7.48 7.45
CA PHE A 14 21.11 6.06 7.28
C PHE A 14 20.76 5.38 8.61
N LYS A 15 20.41 6.15 9.65
CA LYS A 15 19.93 5.59 10.91
C LYS A 15 18.71 4.72 10.60
N LYS A 16 18.90 3.42 10.74
CA LYS A 16 18.00 2.34 10.33
C LYS A 16 16.63 2.41 11.04
N ASP A 17 16.56 3.15 12.15
CA ASP A 17 15.38 3.39 12.99
C ASP A 17 14.73 4.76 12.72
N HIS A 18 14.47 5.08 11.44
CA HIS A 18 13.64 6.25 11.13
C HIS A 18 12.16 5.87 11.35
N PRO A 19 11.43 6.54 12.26
CA PRO A 19 10.03 6.18 12.60
C PRO A 19 9.10 6.22 11.39
N LYS A 20 9.43 7.01 10.37
CA LYS A 20 8.73 7.05 9.08
C LYS A 20 8.76 5.71 8.34
N ARG A 21 9.89 4.98 8.39
CA ARG A 21 10.06 3.72 7.67
C ARG A 21 9.23 2.60 8.28
N ASP A 22 9.22 2.50 9.61
CA ASP A 22 8.37 1.54 10.33
C ASP A 22 6.89 1.81 10.10
N LEU A 23 6.49 3.08 10.09
CA LEU A 23 5.11 3.48 9.76
C LEU A 23 4.75 3.06 8.32
N SER A 24 5.62 3.34 7.37
CA SER A 24 5.42 3.02 5.96
C SER A 24 5.31 1.51 5.72
N ILE A 25 6.14 0.70 6.39
CA ILE A 25 6.05 -0.76 6.33
C ILE A 25 4.71 -1.24 6.90
N LYS A 26 4.27 -0.72 8.05
CA LYS A 26 2.97 -1.09 8.64
C LYS A 26 1.80 -0.74 7.71
N ILE A 27 1.83 0.45 7.11
CA ILE A 27 0.82 0.89 6.13
C ILE A 27 0.83 -0.03 4.90
N LEU A 28 2.01 -0.40 4.40
CA LEU A 28 2.17 -1.33 3.27
C LEU A 28 1.47 -2.65 3.56
N TYR A 29 1.73 -3.27 4.71
CA TYR A 29 1.11 -4.54 5.09
C TYR A 29 -0.41 -4.43 5.20
N ILE A 30 -0.92 -3.36 5.81
CA ILE A 30 -2.37 -3.12 5.93
C ILE A 30 -3.00 -2.96 4.55
N LYS A 31 -2.52 -2.01 3.74
CA LYS A 31 -3.07 -1.74 2.40
C LYS A 31 -3.00 -2.96 1.49
N SER A 32 -1.91 -3.71 1.54
CA SER A 32 -1.69 -4.90 0.73
C SER A 32 -2.59 -6.07 1.14
N SER A 33 -2.82 -6.24 2.44
CA SER A 33 -3.77 -7.24 2.95
C SER A 33 -5.19 -6.96 2.47
N PHE A 34 -5.65 -5.71 2.55
CA PHE A 34 -6.96 -5.32 2.04
C PHE A 34 -7.04 -5.42 0.51
N ALA A 35 -5.99 -5.02 -0.22
CA ALA A 35 -5.92 -5.17 -1.66
C ALA A 35 -6.10 -6.63 -2.10
N LEU A 36 -5.48 -7.57 -1.38
CA LEU A 36 -5.61 -8.99 -1.62
C LEU A 36 -7.03 -9.49 -1.37
N LEU A 37 -7.62 -9.14 -0.22
CA LEU A 37 -9.00 -9.53 0.11
C LEU A 37 -10.00 -9.00 -0.92
N ILE A 38 -9.86 -7.74 -1.32
CA ILE A 38 -10.74 -7.10 -2.31
C ILE A 38 -10.59 -7.75 -3.68
N GLY A 39 -9.35 -8.01 -4.13
CA GLY A 39 -9.10 -8.69 -5.39
C GLY A 39 -9.73 -10.09 -5.43
N LEU A 40 -9.61 -10.84 -4.34
CA LEU A 40 -10.19 -12.17 -4.20
C LEU A 40 -11.73 -12.12 -4.21
N ILE A 41 -12.34 -11.22 -3.43
CA ILE A 41 -13.80 -11.04 -3.39
C ILE A 41 -14.31 -10.63 -4.78
N LEU A 42 -13.76 -9.57 -5.38
CA LEU A 42 -14.20 -9.09 -6.70
C LEU A 42 -14.00 -10.14 -7.80
N GLY A 43 -12.96 -10.97 -7.69
CA GLY A 43 -12.69 -12.06 -8.64
C GLY A 43 -13.73 -13.17 -8.54
N ILE A 44 -14.10 -13.59 -7.32
CA ILE A 44 -15.16 -14.58 -7.09
C ILE A 44 -16.52 -14.06 -7.56
N PHE A 45 -16.83 -12.79 -7.31
CA PHE A 45 -18.08 -12.16 -7.76
C PHE A 45 -18.11 -11.86 -9.27
N LYS A 46 -17.04 -12.20 -10.01
CA LYS A 46 -16.92 -11.99 -11.47
C LYS A 46 -17.18 -10.55 -11.88
N VAL A 47 -16.81 -9.58 -11.04
CA VAL A 47 -16.94 -8.17 -11.38
C VAL A 47 -15.92 -7.87 -12.48
N SER A 48 -16.40 -7.42 -13.63
CA SER A 48 -15.58 -7.11 -14.80
C SER A 48 -15.55 -5.61 -15.11
N GLY A 49 -14.50 -5.17 -15.80
CA GLY A 49 -14.37 -3.80 -16.29
C GLY A 49 -13.94 -2.78 -15.24
N ALA A 50 -14.27 -1.51 -15.51
CA ALA A 50 -13.80 -0.36 -14.73
C ALA A 50 -14.30 -0.35 -13.26
N ILE A 51 -15.36 -1.11 -12.96
CA ILE A 51 -15.98 -1.15 -11.63
C ILE A 51 -15.02 -1.73 -10.59
N GLY A 52 -14.28 -2.79 -10.93
CA GLY A 52 -13.29 -3.38 -10.02
C GLY A 52 -12.20 -2.39 -9.61
N PHE A 53 -11.76 -1.56 -10.57
CA PHE A 53 -10.80 -0.49 -10.32
C PHE A 53 -11.39 0.62 -9.43
N MET A 54 -12.62 1.06 -9.71
CA MET A 54 -13.28 2.07 -8.88
C MET A 54 -13.43 1.62 -7.42
N VAL A 55 -13.81 0.35 -7.20
CA VAL A 55 -13.92 -0.23 -5.86
C VAL A 55 -12.55 -0.28 -5.19
N PHE A 56 -11.52 -0.74 -5.89
CA PHE A 56 -10.14 -0.77 -5.36
C PHE A 56 -9.68 0.63 -4.92
N PHE A 57 -9.75 1.63 -5.80
CA PHE A 57 -9.29 2.99 -5.48
C PHE A 57 -10.10 3.62 -4.33
N SER A 58 -11.42 3.40 -4.30
CA SER A 58 -12.28 3.91 -3.23
C SER A 58 -11.90 3.32 -1.86
N ILE A 59 -11.63 2.01 -1.80
CA ILE A 59 -11.25 1.37 -0.55
C ILE A 59 -9.82 1.75 -0.13
N GLN A 60 -8.88 1.85 -1.05
CA GLN A 60 -7.53 2.33 -0.74
C GLN A 60 -7.53 3.76 -0.17
N TYR A 61 -8.37 4.64 -0.73
CA TYR A 61 -8.57 5.98 -0.19
C TYR A 61 -9.17 5.95 1.22
N LEU A 62 -10.21 5.14 1.43
CA LEU A 62 -10.87 5.01 2.73
C LEU A 62 -9.90 4.49 3.81
N ILE A 63 -9.11 3.46 3.50
CA ILE A 63 -8.11 2.90 4.42
C ILE A 63 -7.06 3.95 4.77
N GLY A 64 -6.55 4.69 3.78
CA GLY A 64 -5.61 5.78 4.02
C GLY A 64 -6.17 6.83 4.99
N ARG A 65 -7.43 7.23 4.78
CA ARG A 65 -8.14 8.19 5.65
C ARG A 65 -8.34 7.66 7.07
N ILE A 66 -8.81 6.42 7.22
CA ILE A 66 -9.01 5.79 8.53
C ILE A 66 -7.68 5.69 9.28
N TYR A 67 -6.61 5.30 8.58
CA TYR A 67 -5.29 5.19 9.17
C TYR A 67 -4.77 6.53 9.69
N CYS A 68 -4.90 7.61 8.89
CA CYS A 68 -4.55 8.96 9.34
C CYS A 68 -5.32 9.36 10.60
N SER A 69 -6.63 9.09 10.62
CA SER A 69 -7.51 9.46 11.72
C SER A 69 -7.25 8.66 13.01
N GLN A 70 -6.93 7.36 12.89
CA GLN A 70 -6.72 6.48 14.04
C GLN A 70 -5.37 6.71 14.70
N PHE A 71 -4.31 6.91 13.91
CA PHE A 71 -2.95 7.03 14.42
C PHE A 71 -2.51 8.47 14.69
N ASN A 72 -3.40 9.46 14.45
CA ASN A 72 -3.15 10.89 14.59
C ASN A 72 -1.76 11.28 14.04
N VAL A 73 -1.46 10.75 12.86
CA VAL A 73 -0.14 10.87 12.23
C VAL A 73 0.09 12.36 11.98
N PRO A 74 1.11 12.96 12.58
CA PRO A 74 1.31 14.39 12.41
C PRO A 74 1.77 14.67 10.98
N ASP A 75 1.25 15.74 10.38
CA ASP A 75 1.42 16.06 8.95
C ASP A 75 2.92 16.17 8.52
N TYR A 76 3.85 16.43 9.44
CA TYR A 76 5.29 16.48 9.15
C TYR A 76 5.94 15.09 8.95
N MET A 77 5.29 14.02 9.45
CA MET A 77 5.79 12.66 9.31
C MET A 77 5.38 12.03 8.00
N LEU A 78 4.13 12.23 7.59
CA LEU A 78 3.57 11.64 6.37
C LEU A 78 2.46 12.55 5.85
N ASP A 79 2.68 13.16 4.69
CA ASP A 79 1.68 14.07 4.10
C ASP A 79 0.50 13.26 3.56
N LYS A 80 -0.71 13.83 3.54
CA LYS A 80 -1.94 13.14 3.11
C LYS A 80 -1.83 12.64 1.67
N PHE A 81 -1.13 13.38 0.82
CA PHE A 81 -0.86 12.97 -0.55
C PHE A 81 0.16 11.85 -0.60
N GLU A 82 1.22 11.94 0.21
CA GLU A 82 2.25 10.92 0.34
C GLU A 82 1.62 9.60 0.81
N ILE A 83 0.75 9.63 1.82
CA ILE A 83 -0.01 8.46 2.29
C ILE A 83 -0.82 7.81 1.17
N PHE A 84 -1.36 8.59 0.23
CA PHE A 84 -2.13 8.04 -0.88
C PHE A 84 -1.23 7.38 -1.92
N THR A 85 -0.18 8.08 -2.35
CA THR A 85 0.74 7.61 -3.40
C THR A 85 1.68 6.52 -2.92
N GLU A 86 2.05 6.56 -1.64
CA GLU A 86 2.98 5.63 -1.06
C GLU A 86 2.30 4.27 -0.90
N GLN A 87 2.99 3.26 -1.40
CA GLN A 87 2.53 1.86 -1.40
C GLN A 87 1.30 1.57 -2.28
N ILE A 88 0.78 2.52 -3.06
CA ILE A 88 -0.36 2.23 -3.96
C ILE A 88 0.03 1.27 -5.09
N VAL A 89 1.24 1.42 -5.64
CA VAL A 89 1.76 0.58 -6.73
C VAL A 89 1.91 -0.89 -6.32
N PRO A 90 2.61 -1.25 -5.22
CA PRO A 90 2.72 -2.64 -4.80
C PRO A 90 1.36 -3.24 -4.40
N SER A 91 0.50 -2.48 -3.71
CA SER A 91 -0.85 -2.95 -3.37
C SER A 91 -1.73 -3.15 -4.61
N PHE A 92 -1.60 -2.28 -5.63
CA PHE A 92 -2.31 -2.42 -6.90
C PHE A 92 -1.86 -3.66 -7.69
N GLY A 93 -0.55 -3.92 -7.73
CA GLY A 93 -0.02 -5.14 -8.34
C GLY A 93 -0.58 -6.41 -7.69
N LEU A 94 -0.61 -6.46 -6.35
CA LEU A 94 -1.19 -7.58 -5.62
C LEU A 94 -2.69 -7.74 -5.90
N PHE A 95 -3.44 -6.63 -5.88
CA PHE A 95 -4.85 -6.63 -6.24
C PHE A 95 -5.08 -7.21 -7.63
N LEU A 96 -4.34 -6.74 -8.64
CA LEU A 96 -4.47 -7.19 -10.02
C LEU A 96 -4.19 -8.69 -10.17
N VAL A 97 -3.11 -9.17 -9.56
CA VAL A 97 -2.72 -10.59 -9.63
C VAL A 97 -3.81 -11.46 -8.99
N PHE A 98 -4.26 -11.12 -7.78
CA PHE A 98 -5.30 -11.91 -7.12
C PHE A 98 -6.65 -11.82 -7.84
N TRP A 99 -7.01 -10.65 -8.33
CA TRP A 99 -8.26 -10.44 -9.04
C TRP A 99 -8.32 -11.23 -10.34
N THR A 100 -7.25 -11.21 -11.13
CA THR A 100 -7.15 -11.98 -12.38
C THR A 100 -7.12 -13.49 -12.14
N VAL A 101 -6.36 -13.96 -11.15
CA VAL A 101 -6.30 -15.37 -10.78
C VAL A 101 -7.66 -15.87 -10.27
N ALA A 102 -8.29 -15.14 -9.36
CA ALA A 102 -9.60 -15.51 -8.81
C ALA A 102 -10.69 -15.49 -9.90
N TYR A 103 -10.66 -14.50 -10.79
CA TYR A 103 -11.58 -14.44 -11.93
C TYR A 103 -11.41 -15.64 -12.88
N THR A 104 -10.15 -16.00 -13.18
CA THR A 104 -9.84 -17.15 -14.04
C THR A 104 -10.27 -18.46 -13.41
N LEU A 105 -10.02 -18.66 -12.11
CA LEU A 105 -10.42 -19.86 -11.39
C LEU A 105 -11.94 -19.99 -11.25
N SER A 106 -12.65 -18.86 -11.13
CA SER A 106 -14.12 -18.83 -11.06
C SER A 106 -14.79 -19.07 -12.41
N TYR A 107 -14.03 -19.05 -13.51
CA TYR A 107 -14.53 -19.41 -14.82
C TYR A 107 -14.72 -20.94 -14.89
N PRO A 108 -15.96 -21.45 -15.03
CA PRO A 108 -16.14 -22.88 -15.23
C PRO A 108 -15.45 -23.28 -16.53
N SER A 109 -14.54 -24.25 -16.42
CA SER A 109 -13.99 -24.96 -17.57
C SER A 109 -15.09 -25.90 -18.10
N ASP A 110 -15.89 -25.41 -19.03
CA ASP A 110 -16.68 -26.27 -19.92
C ASP A 110 -15.76 -27.03 -20.89
#